data_AF-A0A518KC26-F1
#
_entry.id   AF-A0A518KC26-F1
#
_cell.length_a   1.000
_cell.length_b   1.000
_cell.length_c   1.000
_cell.angle_alpha   90.00
_cell.angle_beta   90.00
_cell.angle_gamma   90.00
#
_symmetry.space_group_name_H-M   'P 1'
#
loop_
_entity.id
_entity.type
_entity.pdbx_description
1 polymer ?
#
loop_
_entity_poly.entity_id
_entity_poly.type
_entity_poly.pdbx_seq_one_letter_code
_entity_poly.pdbx_strand_id
1 'polypeptide(L)'
;MAIDYQVRRCTRRCAAADRELTAGESFVSVLVDEGAEVVRRDYSAVAWNGPPEGTIAWWRSTMPGNGEAKPAPREALLALLDEWADKPEEAPARYLLALLLVRRRVLRLQGEGFLDGLHGKETKQGDVETLTLVCRERDDPIEIAITPPSAEEAPRLQERLSELLGAA
;
A
#
# COMPACT_ATOMS: atom_id res chain seq x y z
N MET A 1 -22.93 1.60 -3.43
CA MET A 1 -22.29 0.55 -4.25
C MET A 1 -20.80 0.83 -4.23
N ALA A 2 -20.01 -0.01 -3.57
CA ALA A 2 -18.56 0.05 -3.72
C ALA A 2 -18.24 -0.35 -5.15
N ILE A 3 -17.58 0.53 -5.91
CA ILE A 3 -17.12 0.19 -7.26
C ILE A 3 -15.95 -0.77 -7.10
N ASP A 4 -16.12 -2.01 -7.54
CA ASP A 4 -15.05 -3.00 -7.58
C ASP A 4 -14.13 -2.68 -8.77
N TYR A 5 -13.07 -1.94 -8.50
CA TYR A 5 -12.04 -1.67 -9.49
C TYR A 5 -11.08 -2.84 -9.60
N GLN A 6 -11.11 -3.57 -10.72
CA GLN A 6 -10.10 -4.59 -11.01
C GLN A 6 -8.77 -3.94 -11.43
N VAL A 7 -7.99 -3.51 -10.44
CA VAL A 7 -6.67 -2.90 -10.68
C VAL A 7 -5.70 -3.97 -11.22
N ARG A 8 -5.30 -3.81 -12.48
CA ARG A 8 -4.34 -4.70 -13.15
C ARG A 8 -2.95 -4.64 -12.50
N ARG A 9 -2.18 -5.72 -12.67
CA ARG A 9 -0.77 -5.78 -12.26
C ARG A 9 0.07 -4.74 -13.02
N CYS A 10 1.26 -4.43 -12.49
CA CYS A 10 2.26 -3.61 -13.18
C CYS A 10 2.50 -4.13 -14.60
N THR A 11 2.42 -3.25 -15.59
CA THR A 11 2.59 -3.58 -17.01
C THR A 11 4.05 -3.83 -17.37
N ARG A 12 4.98 -3.31 -16.55
CA ARG A 12 6.45 -3.33 -16.80
C ARG A 12 6.86 -2.68 -18.13
N ARG A 13 5.96 -1.94 -18.77
CA ARG A 13 6.23 -1.18 -20.00
C ARG A 13 5.73 0.25 -19.84
N CYS A 14 6.56 1.20 -20.26
CA CYS A 14 6.22 2.60 -20.30
C CYS A 14 5.15 2.84 -21.38
N ALA A 15 3.98 3.34 -20.99
CA ALA A 15 2.85 3.61 -21.88
C ALA A 15 3.13 4.72 -22.91
N ALA A 16 3.96 5.71 -22.57
CA ALA A 16 4.30 6.82 -23.46
C ALA A 16 5.43 6.49 -24.46
N ALA A 17 6.43 5.71 -24.02
CA ALA A 17 7.61 5.40 -24.82
C ALA A 17 7.58 3.99 -25.46
N ASP A 18 6.54 3.21 -25.18
CA ASP A 18 6.36 1.82 -25.61
C ASP A 18 7.60 0.91 -25.43
N ARG A 19 8.31 1.07 -24.31
CA ARG A 19 9.49 0.28 -23.97
C ARG A 19 9.36 -0.41 -22.63
N GLU A 20 10.13 -1.46 -22.42
CA GLU A 20 10.25 -2.09 -21.10
C GLU A 20 10.89 -1.14 -20.08
N LEU A 21 10.41 -1.25 -18.85
CA LEU A 21 10.97 -0.60 -17.68
C LEU A 21 12.05 -1.51 -17.09
N THR A 22 13.26 -0.99 -16.90
CA THR A 22 14.40 -1.81 -16.45
C THR A 22 14.40 -2.01 -14.95
N ALA A 23 15.03 -3.07 -14.46
CA ALA A 23 15.28 -3.29 -13.04
C ALA A 23 15.87 -2.03 -12.37
N GLY A 24 15.35 -1.64 -11.21
CA GLY A 24 15.78 -0.43 -10.48
C GLY A 24 15.28 0.89 -11.08
N GLU A 25 14.59 0.88 -12.22
CA GLU A 25 14.07 2.10 -12.84
C GLU A 25 12.88 2.67 -12.05
N SER A 26 12.94 3.97 -11.73
CA SER A 26 11.81 4.71 -11.18
C SER A 26 10.73 4.95 -12.22
N PHE A 27 9.48 4.67 -11.85
CA PHE A 27 8.32 4.82 -12.71
C PHE A 27 7.10 5.35 -11.94
N VAL A 28 6.11 5.85 -12.67
CA VAL A 28 4.83 6.32 -12.15
C VAL A 28 3.73 5.41 -12.67
N SER A 29 2.93 4.85 -11.76
CA SER A 29 1.72 4.10 -12.11
C SER A 29 0.52 5.03 -12.01
N VAL A 30 -0.41 4.92 -12.93
CA VAL A 30 -1.65 5.72 -12.99
C VAL A 30 -2.83 4.79 -13.18
N LEU A 31 -3.90 5.03 -12.43
CA LEU A 31 -5.23 4.47 -12.69
C LEU A 31 -6.06 5.53 -13.41
N VAL A 32 -6.56 5.17 -14.59
CA VAL A 32 -7.36 6.04 -15.44
C VAL A 32 -8.74 5.41 -15.60
N ASP A 33 -9.78 6.21 -15.41
CA ASP A 33 -11.15 5.85 -15.76
C ASP A 33 -11.35 6.01 -17.27
N GLU A 34 -11.63 4.92 -17.98
CA GLU A 34 -11.97 4.92 -19.40
C GLU A 34 -13.47 4.64 -19.63
N GLY A 35 -14.29 4.92 -18.62
CA GLY A 35 -15.75 4.81 -18.63
C GLY A 35 -16.26 3.39 -18.42
N ALA A 36 -15.78 2.43 -19.22
CA ALA A 36 -16.18 1.01 -19.11
C ALA A 36 -15.28 0.20 -18.17
N GLU A 37 -14.03 0.62 -18.01
CA GLU A 37 -13.06 -0.03 -17.13
C GLU A 37 -12.06 0.97 -16.55
N VAL A 38 -11.45 0.59 -15.42
CA VAL A 38 -10.30 1.29 -14.87
C VAL A 38 -9.03 0.58 -15.30
N VAL A 39 -8.19 1.30 -16.03
CA VAL A 39 -6.94 0.78 -16.57
C VAL A 39 -5.75 1.32 -15.80
N ARG A 40 -4.75 0.46 -15.62
CA ARG A 40 -3.44 0.86 -15.11
C ARG A 40 -2.49 1.15 -16.26
N ARG A 41 -1.86 2.32 -16.24
CA ARG A 41 -0.74 2.70 -17.12
C ARG A 41 0.50 2.99 -16.30
N ASP A 42 1.64 2.47 -16.73
CA ASP A 42 2.94 2.75 -16.09
C ASP A 42 3.77 3.66 -17.02
N TYR A 43 4.43 4.67 -16.46
CA TYR A 43 5.25 5.64 -17.19
C TYR A 43 6.65 5.68 -16.58
N SER A 44 7.70 5.66 -17.40
CA SER A 44 9.04 5.92 -16.87
C SER A 44 9.10 7.32 -16.27
N ALA A 45 9.98 7.55 -15.30
CA ALA A 45 10.13 8.86 -14.69
C ALA A 45 10.43 9.97 -15.72
N VAL A 46 11.14 9.64 -16.80
CA VAL A 46 11.50 10.58 -17.88
C VAL A 46 10.32 10.88 -18.80
N ALA A 47 9.45 9.91 -19.06
CA ALA A 47 8.28 10.09 -19.93
C ALA A 47 7.03 10.58 -19.17
N TRP A 48 7.16 10.84 -17.87
CA TRP A 48 6.08 11.31 -17.03
C TRP A 48 5.87 12.82 -17.17
N ASN A 49 4.74 13.22 -17.75
CA ASN A 49 4.36 14.62 -17.94
C ASN A 49 3.24 15.09 -17.00
N GLY A 50 2.93 14.30 -15.97
CA GLY A 50 1.79 14.54 -15.07
C GLY A 50 0.61 13.61 -15.34
N PRO A 51 -0.40 13.61 -14.44
CA PRO A 51 -1.56 12.74 -14.54
C PRO A 51 -2.41 13.14 -15.77
N PRO A 52 -2.74 12.18 -16.66
CA PRO A 52 -3.64 12.44 -17.78
C PRO A 52 -5.08 12.71 -17.30
N GLU A 53 -5.92 13.22 -18.20
CA GLU A 53 -7.36 13.34 -17.96
C GLU A 53 -7.98 12.00 -17.59
N GLY A 54 -8.98 12.01 -16.70
CA GLY A 54 -9.59 10.78 -16.17
C GLY A 54 -8.75 10.02 -15.14
N THR A 55 -7.63 10.58 -14.66
CA THR A 55 -6.84 9.97 -13.59
C THR A 55 -7.63 9.89 -12.29
N ILE A 56 -7.81 8.67 -11.78
CA ILE A 56 -8.38 8.40 -10.46
C ILE A 56 -7.30 8.51 -9.39
N ALA A 57 -6.13 7.91 -9.65
CA ALA A 57 -5.01 7.88 -8.71
C ALA A 57 -3.69 7.67 -9.44
N TRP A 58 -2.59 8.13 -8.84
CA TRP A 58 -1.25 7.84 -9.32
C TRP A 58 -0.27 7.72 -8.16
N TRP A 59 0.78 6.91 -8.34
CA TRP A 59 1.83 6.72 -7.34
C TRP A 59 3.18 6.42 -7.98
N ARG A 60 4.26 6.77 -7.29
CA ARG A 60 5.63 6.45 -7.70
C ARG A 60 6.02 5.06 -7.21
N SER A 61 6.87 4.38 -7.96
CA SER A 61 7.41 3.06 -7.61
C SER A 61 8.75 2.84 -8.29
N THR A 62 9.49 1.85 -7.81
CA THR A 62 10.76 1.40 -8.41
C THR A 62 10.55 0.00 -8.96
N MET A 63 11.01 -0.27 -10.18
CA MET A 63 10.92 -1.60 -10.77
C MET A 63 11.76 -2.57 -9.91
N PRO A 64 11.19 -3.69 -9.44
CA PRO A 64 11.94 -4.68 -8.68
C PRO A 64 13.21 -5.09 -9.43
N GLY A 65 14.31 -5.23 -8.69
CA GLY A 65 15.54 -5.81 -9.20
C GLY A 65 15.37 -7.28 -9.59
N ASN A 66 16.39 -7.83 -10.25
CA ASN A 66 16.47 -9.27 -10.54
C ASN A 66 16.97 -10.09 -9.33
N GLY A 67 17.19 -9.44 -8.18
CA GLY A 67 17.70 -10.09 -6.98
C GLY A 67 16.67 -10.96 -6.28
N GLU A 68 17.13 -12.08 -5.71
CA GLU A 68 16.34 -12.96 -4.85
C GLU A 68 16.30 -12.42 -3.42
N ALA A 69 15.68 -11.25 -3.24
CA ALA A 69 15.31 -10.76 -1.93
C ALA A 69 14.40 -11.80 -1.25
N LYS A 70 14.93 -12.51 -0.23
CA LYS A 70 14.13 -13.46 0.55
C LYS A 70 13.13 -12.65 1.39
N PRO A 71 11.81 -12.81 1.18
CA PRO A 71 10.84 -12.07 1.96
C PRO A 71 10.98 -12.43 3.43
N ALA A 72 10.89 -11.42 4.30
CA ALA A 72 10.85 -11.66 5.75
C ALA A 72 9.76 -12.70 6.12
N PRO A 73 10.06 -13.65 7.02
CA PRO A 73 9.12 -14.68 7.45
C PRO A 73 7.84 -14.08 8.02
N ARG A 74 6.70 -14.71 7.73
CA ARG A 74 5.37 -14.30 8.20
C ARG A 74 5.34 -14.09 9.71
N GLU A 75 5.92 -15.02 10.45
CA GLU A 75 5.89 -15.07 11.92
C GLU A 75 6.68 -13.91 12.53
N ALA A 76 7.81 -13.54 11.91
CA ALA A 76 8.61 -12.40 12.33
C ALA A 76 7.85 -11.08 12.15
N LEU A 77 7.09 -10.94 11.06
CA LEU A 77 6.29 -9.75 10.80
C LEU A 77 5.10 -9.62 11.75
N LEU A 78 4.46 -10.74 12.09
CA LEU A 78 3.39 -10.76 13.08
C LEU A 78 3.91 -10.42 14.49
N ALA A 79 5.07 -10.95 14.88
CA ALA A 79 5.70 -10.60 16.14
C ALA A 79 6.07 -9.11 16.21
N LEU A 80 6.60 -8.55 15.12
CA LEU A 80 6.92 -7.12 15.04
C LEU A 80 5.66 -6.23 15.15
N LEU A 81 4.55 -6.66 14.54
CA LEU A 81 3.27 -5.98 14.64
C LEU A 81 2.76 -5.89 16.09
N ASP A 82 2.98 -6.94 16.87
CA ASP A 82 2.63 -6.99 18.31
C ASP A 82 3.62 -6.17 19.15
N GLU A 83 4.91 -6.23 18.83
CA GLU A 83 5.96 -5.47 19.55
C GLU A 83 5.73 -3.96 19.47
N TRP A 84 5.18 -3.47 18.36
CA TRP A 84 4.85 -2.06 18.16
C TRP A 84 3.49 -1.66 18.75
N ALA A 85 2.77 -2.57 19.42
CA ALA A 85 1.41 -2.28 19.86
C ALA A 85 1.30 -1.14 20.86
N ASP A 86 2.25 -1.10 21.81
CA ASP A 86 2.28 -0.12 22.90
C ASP A 86 3.29 1.01 22.64
N LYS A 87 3.69 1.21 21.38
CA LYS A 87 4.69 2.21 20.95
C LYS A 87 4.03 3.27 20.04
N PRO A 88 3.53 4.39 20.60
CA PRO A 88 2.87 5.43 19.81
C PRO A 88 3.74 6.00 18.68
N GLU A 89 5.05 6.08 18.89
CA GLU A 89 6.03 6.51 17.90
C GLU A 89 6.14 5.57 16.69
N GLU A 90 5.72 4.31 16.86
CA GLU A 90 5.69 3.31 15.80
C GLU A 90 4.31 3.20 15.12
N ALA A 91 3.31 3.99 15.53
CA ALA A 91 1.96 3.88 14.98
C ALA A 91 1.90 3.97 13.43
N PRO A 92 2.62 4.90 12.76
CA PRO A 92 2.67 4.91 11.29
C PRO A 92 3.32 3.65 10.70
N ALA A 93 4.42 3.17 11.31
CA ALA A 93 5.12 1.97 10.85
C ALA A 93 4.25 0.71 11.04
N ARG A 94 3.56 0.60 12.17
CA ARG A 94 2.62 -0.47 12.51
C ARG A 94 1.43 -0.49 11.56
N TYR A 95 0.87 0.67 11.23
CA TYR A 95 -0.17 0.81 10.22
C TYR A 95 0.29 0.30 8.85
N LEU A 96 1.45 0.74 8.36
CA LEU A 96 2.01 0.27 7.07
C LEU A 96 2.31 -1.23 7.07
N LEU A 97 2.87 -1.77 8.16
CA LEU A 97 3.13 -3.21 8.31
C LEU A 97 1.84 -4.01 8.28
N ALA A 98 0.77 -3.52 8.93
CA ALA A 98 -0.54 -4.13 8.89
C ALA A 98 -1.11 -4.19 7.47
N LEU A 99 -1.04 -3.09 6.72
CA LEU A 99 -1.45 -3.05 5.30
C LEU A 99 -0.63 -3.98 4.43
N LEU A 100 0.68 -4.12 4.69
CA LEU A 100 1.54 -5.07 4.00
C LEU A 100 1.10 -6.52 4.27
N LEU A 101 0.77 -6.85 5.52
CA LEU A 101 0.29 -8.19 5.90
C LEU A 101 -1.08 -8.50 5.27
N VAL A 102 -1.95 -7.50 5.12
CA VAL A 102 -3.19 -7.61 4.33
C VAL A 102 -2.90 -7.88 2.87
N ARG A 103 -1.98 -7.12 2.26
CA ARG A 103 -1.55 -7.33 0.85
C ARG A 103 -0.96 -8.72 0.62
N ARG A 104 -0.24 -9.27 1.60
CA ARG A 104 0.30 -10.64 1.59
C ARG A 104 -0.75 -11.71 1.92
N ARG A 105 -2.00 -11.31 2.21
CA ARG A 105 -3.12 -12.18 2.62
C ARG A 105 -2.87 -12.95 3.93
N VAL A 106 -1.98 -12.45 4.78
CA VAL A 106 -1.74 -12.98 6.14
C VAL A 106 -2.84 -12.51 7.06
N LEU A 107 -3.12 -11.20 7.03
CA LEU A 107 -4.26 -10.60 7.72
C LEU A 107 -5.40 -10.36 6.74
N ARG A 108 -6.63 -10.35 7.25
CA ARG A 108 -7.82 -9.96 6.51
C ARG A 108 -8.49 -8.81 7.24
N LEU A 109 -8.95 -7.84 6.47
CA LEU A 109 -9.75 -6.75 7.00
C LEU A 109 -11.12 -7.29 7.41
N GLN A 110 -11.55 -6.97 8.63
CA GLN A 110 -12.85 -7.29 9.17
C GLN A 110 -13.65 -5.99 9.34
N GLY A 111 -14.84 -5.93 8.74
CA GLY A 111 -15.75 -4.79 8.87
C GLY A 111 -15.72 -3.80 7.70
N GLU A 112 -16.84 -3.12 7.53
CA GLU A 112 -17.06 -2.07 6.50
C GLU A 112 -16.45 -0.72 6.92
N GLY A 113 -15.98 -0.59 8.17
CA GLY A 113 -15.51 0.67 8.79
C GLY A 113 -14.38 1.38 8.04
N PHE A 114 -13.43 0.63 7.48
CA PHE A 114 -12.36 1.20 6.63
C PHE A 114 -12.91 1.88 5.37
N LEU A 115 -13.96 1.30 4.78
CA LEU A 115 -14.60 1.88 3.60
C LEU A 115 -15.52 3.03 4.00
N ASP A 116 -16.10 3.01 5.20
CA ASP A 116 -16.99 4.07 5.68
C ASP A 116 -16.28 5.43 5.84
N GLY A 117 -15.02 5.46 6.27
CA GLY A 117 -14.19 6.69 6.27
C GLY A 117 -13.87 7.20 4.86
N LEU A 118 -13.62 6.30 3.91
CA LEU A 118 -13.49 6.61 2.47
C LEU A 118 -14.82 7.07 1.84
N HIS A 119 -15.97 6.65 2.38
CA HIS A 119 -17.30 7.06 1.96
C HIS A 119 -17.76 8.39 2.58
N GLY A 120 -16.89 9.10 3.31
CA GLY A 120 -17.18 10.42 3.85
C GLY A 120 -18.18 10.41 5.00
N LYS A 121 -18.35 9.29 5.72
CA LYS A 121 -19.06 9.31 7.00
C LYS A 121 -18.18 10.01 8.03
N GLU A 122 -18.62 11.18 8.49
CA GLU A 122 -17.96 11.91 9.56
C GLU A 122 -17.83 11.02 10.79
N THR A 123 -16.61 10.63 11.13
CA THR A 123 -16.25 10.08 12.42
C THR A 123 -16.56 11.14 13.47
N LYS A 124 -17.18 10.73 14.60
CA LYS A 124 -17.43 11.66 15.71
C LYS A 124 -16.10 12.28 16.12
N GLN A 125 -16.09 13.61 16.23
CA GLN A 125 -14.90 14.40 16.54
C GLN A 125 -14.21 13.86 17.80
N GLY A 126 -13.08 13.16 17.63
CA GLY A 126 -12.30 12.58 18.73
C GLY A 126 -12.06 11.05 18.64
N ASP A 127 -12.78 10.31 17.80
CA ASP A 127 -12.48 8.88 17.60
C ASP A 127 -11.30 8.70 16.63
N VAL A 128 -10.29 7.96 17.07
CA VAL A 128 -9.22 7.48 16.19
C VAL A 128 -9.82 6.36 15.34
N GLU A 129 -9.85 6.54 14.02
CA GLU A 129 -10.28 5.46 13.13
C GLU A 129 -9.35 4.25 13.27
N THR A 130 -9.91 3.05 13.40
CA THR A 130 -9.16 1.80 13.53
C THR A 130 -9.51 0.82 12.42
N LEU A 131 -8.52 0.03 12.01
CA LEU A 131 -8.71 -1.19 11.24
C LEU A 131 -8.86 -2.37 12.20
N THR A 132 -9.93 -3.14 12.03
CA THR A 132 -10.03 -4.46 12.66
C THR A 132 -9.49 -5.51 11.69
N LEU A 133 -8.45 -6.22 12.09
CA LEU A 133 -7.78 -7.24 11.28
C LEU A 133 -7.88 -8.61 11.94
N VAL A 134 -8.18 -9.63 11.15
CA VAL A 134 -8.21 -11.02 11.61
C VAL A 134 -7.16 -11.86 10.93
N CYS A 135 -6.63 -12.83 11.66
CA CYS A 135 -5.65 -13.79 11.21
C CYS A 135 -6.27 -15.19 11.33
N ARG A 136 -5.94 -16.14 10.46
CA ARG A 136 -6.50 -17.50 10.60
C ARG A 136 -5.93 -18.22 11.83
N GLU A 137 -4.75 -17.82 12.26
CA GLU A 137 -3.98 -18.44 13.32
C GLU A 137 -4.15 -17.74 14.68
N ARG A 138 -5.02 -16.73 14.78
CA ARG A 138 -5.34 -16.03 16.04
C ARG A 138 -6.85 -15.96 16.21
N ASP A 139 -7.33 -16.24 17.42
CA ASP A 139 -8.75 -16.17 17.74
C ASP A 139 -9.23 -14.73 17.97
N ASP A 140 -8.35 -13.83 18.43
CA ASP A 140 -8.68 -12.45 18.74
C ASP A 140 -8.41 -11.50 17.55
N PRO A 141 -9.34 -10.56 17.25
CA PRO A 141 -9.11 -9.48 16.29
C PRO A 141 -7.99 -8.53 16.76
N ILE A 142 -7.22 -8.02 15.79
CA ILE A 142 -6.17 -7.03 16.00
C ILE A 142 -6.69 -5.67 15.56
N GLU A 143 -6.73 -4.71 16.48
CA GLU A 143 -7.07 -3.32 16.19
C GLU A 143 -5.80 -2.52 15.88
N ILE A 144 -5.81 -1.80 14.76
CA ILE A 144 -4.71 -0.96 14.29
C ILE A 144 -5.25 0.46 14.05
N ALA A 145 -4.69 1.47 14.72
CA ALA A 145 -5.02 2.86 14.42
C ALA A 145 -4.66 3.21 12.96
N ILE A 146 -5.57 3.89 12.27
CA ILE A 146 -5.31 4.46 10.94
C ILE A 146 -4.40 5.66 11.14
N THR A 147 -3.11 5.45 10.89
CA THR A 147 -2.09 6.51 11.02
C THR A 147 -1.23 6.52 9.76
N PRO A 148 -1.72 7.10 8.65
CA PRO A 148 -0.93 7.26 7.44
C PRO A 148 0.28 8.15 7.75
N PRO A 149 1.49 7.80 7.27
CA PRO A 149 2.66 8.65 7.45
C PRO A 149 2.46 9.99 6.73
N SER A 150 3.01 11.06 7.31
CA SER A 150 3.09 12.33 6.58
C SER A 150 4.02 12.22 5.37
N ALA A 151 3.93 13.20 4.45
CA ALA A 151 4.80 13.26 3.28
C ALA A 151 6.29 13.38 3.65
N GLU A 152 6.61 13.95 4.82
CA GLU A 152 7.99 14.08 5.32
C GLU A 152 8.52 12.78 5.92
N GLU A 153 7.67 11.98 6.56
CA GLU A 153 8.04 10.72 7.22
C GLU A 153 8.08 9.53 6.25
N ALA A 154 7.24 9.55 5.22
CA ALA A 154 7.05 8.42 4.31
C ALA A 154 8.37 7.88 3.69
N PRO A 155 9.33 8.71 3.22
CA PRO A 155 10.59 8.20 2.67
C PRO A 155 11.42 7.41 3.69
N ARG A 156 11.54 7.93 4.93
CA ARG A 156 12.30 7.27 6.01
C ARG A 156 11.64 5.96 6.44
N LEU A 157 10.32 5.96 6.56
CA LEU A 157 9.57 4.76 6.89
C LEU A 157 9.66 3.70 5.80
N GLN A 158 9.62 4.11 4.52
CA GLN A 158 9.78 3.21 3.40
C GLN A 158 11.16 2.53 3.41
N GLU A 159 12.24 3.29 3.65
CA GLU A 159 13.60 2.75 3.75
C GLU A 159 13.71 1.75 4.92
N ARG A 160 13.31 2.16 6.12
CA ARG A 160 13.30 1.31 7.32
C ARG A 160 12.51 0.01 7.12
N LEU A 161 11.31 0.09 6.55
CA LEU A 161 10.50 -1.10 6.27
C LEU A 161 11.15 -1.97 5.20
N SER A 162 11.74 -1.39 4.15
CA SER A 162 12.40 -2.17 3.08
C SER A 162 13.56 -3.00 3.63
N GLU A 163 14.38 -2.41 4.51
CA GLU A 163 15.47 -3.10 5.21
C GLU A 163 14.95 -4.26 6.08
N LEU A 164 13.94 -3.99 6.92
CA LEU A 164 13.34 -5.01 7.80
C LEU A 164 12.69 -6.17 7.03
N LEU A 165 12.16 -5.89 5.85
CA LEU A 165 11.43 -6.85 5.02
C LEU A 165 12.34 -7.68 4.10
N GLY A 166 13.64 -7.38 4.07
CA GLY A 166 14.62 -7.97 3.16
C GLY A 166 14.42 -7.57 1.71
N ALA A 167 13.71 -6.46 1.46
CA ALA A 167 13.46 -5.91 0.13
C ALA A 167 14.56 -4.89 -0.24
N ALA A 168 15.78 -5.39 -0.46
CA ALA A 168 16.88 -4.66 -1.09
C ALA A 168 17.08 -5.17 -2.52
#